data_AF-A0AA37K543-F1
#
_entry.id   AF-A0AA37K543-F1
#
_cell.length_a   1.000
_cell.length_b   1.000
_cell.length_c   1.000
_cell.angle_alpha   90.00
_cell.angle_beta   90.00
_cell.angle_gamma   90.00
#
_symmetry.space_group_name_H-M   'P 1'
#
loop_
_entity.id
_entity.type
_entity.pdbx_description
1 polymer ?
#
loop_
_entity_poly.entity_id
_entity_poly.type
_entity_poly.pdbx_seq_one_letter_code
_entity_poly.pdbx_strand_id
1 'polypeptide(L)'
;MRNKGVQQWSYKNHQTINKLITNKMKKTLFFLFIFISANAQNKRTINLEIAGTLFSKINTEINNISDITLTGNINNEDIIVLRNMVQNGSLEYVDMFDSYIHGEGDEDNVIPEEAFKNCTNLKSIILPQKTLALGYESFSYCIYNHRTTKTNQKYPSVNL
;
A
#
# COMPACT_ATOMS: atom_id res chain seq x y z
N MET A 1 -39.43 39.39 -34.82
CA MET A 1 -38.12 39.74 -34.24
C MET A 1 -37.97 39.44 -32.72
N ARG A 2 -38.91 38.72 -32.06
CA ARG A 2 -38.90 38.51 -30.59
C ARG A 2 -38.09 37.31 -30.06
N ASN A 3 -37.55 36.45 -30.93
CA ASN A 3 -37.03 35.14 -30.51
C ASN A 3 -35.52 35.09 -30.17
N LYS A 4 -34.72 36.07 -30.61
CA LYS A 4 -33.25 36.07 -30.39
C LYS A 4 -32.87 36.39 -28.94
N GLY A 5 -33.60 37.29 -28.29
CA GLY A 5 -33.32 37.69 -26.90
C GLY A 5 -33.60 36.58 -25.89
N VAL A 6 -34.68 35.81 -26.09
CA VAL A 6 -35.05 34.69 -25.22
C VAL A 6 -34.03 33.55 -25.32
N GLN A 7 -33.56 33.23 -26.53
CA GLN A 7 -32.52 32.22 -26.72
C GLN A 7 -31.18 32.64 -26.10
N GLN A 8 -30.77 33.90 -26.24
CA GLN A 8 -29.54 34.40 -25.65
C GLN A 8 -29.60 34.46 -24.12
N TRP A 9 -30.75 34.79 -23.55
CA TRP A 9 -30.99 34.77 -22.10
C TRP A 9 -30.96 33.34 -21.54
N SER A 10 -31.64 32.40 -22.20
CA SER A 10 -31.62 30.97 -21.84
C SER A 10 -30.20 30.41 -21.87
N TYR A 11 -29.43 30.72 -22.92
CA TYR A 11 -28.04 30.29 -23.05
C TYR A 11 -27.15 30.82 -21.91
N LYS A 12 -27.23 32.12 -21.60
CA LYS A 12 -26.43 32.73 -20.51
C LYS A 12 -26.78 32.12 -19.14
N ASN A 13 -28.05 31.86 -18.87
CA ASN A 13 -28.49 31.24 -17.63
C ASN A 13 -27.98 29.79 -17.51
N HIS A 14 -28.05 29.02 -18.59
CA HIS A 14 -27.53 27.65 -18.61
C HIS A 14 -26.01 27.62 -18.31
N GLN A 15 -25.23 28.49 -18.95
CA GLN A 15 -23.79 28.61 -18.69
C GLN A 15 -23.48 29.02 -17.24
N THR A 16 -24.28 29.93 -16.67
CA THR A 16 -24.08 30.44 -15.30
C THR A 16 -24.41 29.36 -14.26
N ILE A 17 -25.50 28.62 -14.47
CA ILE A 17 -25.90 27.48 -13.62
C ILE A 17 -24.82 26.38 -13.69
N ASN A 18 -24.32 26.03 -14.87
CA ASN A 18 -23.26 25.03 -15.01
C ASN A 18 -21.96 25.46 -14.32
N LYS A 19 -21.59 26.75 -14.40
CA LYS A 19 -20.43 27.28 -13.68
C LYS A 19 -20.60 27.24 -12.16
N LEU A 20 -21.80 27.54 -11.66
CA LEU A 20 -22.13 27.44 -10.23
C LEU A 20 -22.12 26.00 -9.72
N ILE A 21 -22.71 25.07 -10.48
CA ILE A 21 -22.68 23.63 -10.18
C ILE A 21 -21.24 23.12 -10.17
N THR A 22 -20.46 23.44 -11.20
CA THR A 22 -19.05 23.03 -11.31
C THR A 22 -18.23 23.58 -10.15
N ASN A 23 -18.44 24.84 -9.74
CA ASN A 23 -17.71 25.45 -8.62
C ASN A 23 -18.15 24.90 -7.25
N LYS A 24 -19.44 24.62 -7.05
CA LYS A 24 -19.93 23.92 -5.86
C LYS A 24 -19.37 22.51 -5.79
N MET A 25 -19.41 21.75 -6.88
CA MET A 25 -18.85 20.39 -6.95
C MET A 25 -17.34 20.39 -6.72
N LYS A 26 -16.59 21.36 -7.26
CA LYS A 26 -15.15 21.51 -6.95
C LYS A 26 -14.89 21.83 -5.48
N LYS A 27 -15.68 22.72 -4.85
CA LYS A 27 -15.54 23.02 -3.42
C LYS A 27 -15.93 21.82 -2.53
N THR A 28 -17.01 21.12 -2.85
CA THR A 28 -17.45 19.93 -2.10
C THR A 28 -16.46 18.76 -2.28
N LEU A 29 -15.91 18.57 -3.48
CA LEU A 29 -14.86 17.57 -3.73
C LEU A 29 -13.54 17.95 -3.02
N PHE A 30 -13.20 19.24 -2.97
CA PHE A 30 -12.02 19.73 -2.23
C PHE A 30 -12.14 19.52 -0.71
N PHE A 31 -13.35 19.59 -0.14
CA PHE A 31 -13.59 19.26 1.27
C PHE A 31 -13.62 17.75 1.58
N LEU A 32 -13.86 16.89 0.58
CA LEU A 32 -13.80 15.44 0.77
C LEU A 32 -12.35 14.91 0.84
N PHE A 33 -11.38 15.65 0.32
CA PHE A 33 -9.96 15.29 0.36
C PHE A 33 -9.22 15.70 1.65
N ILE A 34 -9.82 16.57 2.49
CA ILE A 34 -9.16 17.08 3.71
C ILE A 34 -9.27 16.08 4.90
N PHE A 35 -10.04 14.99 4.75
CA PHE A 35 -10.22 13.98 5.79
C PHE A 35 -9.47 12.66 5.57
N ILE A 36 -8.69 12.53 4.49
CA ILE A 36 -7.65 11.48 4.44
C ILE A 36 -6.45 12.04 5.21
N SER A 37 -6.58 11.96 6.52
CA SER A 37 -5.59 12.16 7.58
C SER A 37 -4.19 12.59 7.13
N ALA A 38 -3.78 13.76 7.62
CA ALA A 38 -2.40 14.20 7.74
C ALA A 38 -1.57 13.32 8.72
N ASN A 39 -1.54 12.00 8.50
CA ASN A 39 -0.43 11.17 8.91
C ASN A 39 0.47 11.10 7.68
N ALA A 40 1.50 11.94 7.62
CA ALA A 40 2.47 11.86 6.54
C ALA A 40 3.18 10.49 6.64
N GLN A 41 2.76 9.53 5.82
CA GLN A 41 3.48 8.26 5.65
C GLN A 41 4.88 8.60 5.14
N ASN A 42 5.91 8.25 5.91
CA ASN A 42 7.28 8.34 5.43
C ASN A 42 7.54 7.13 4.54
N LYS A 43 7.21 7.31 3.26
CA LYS A 43 7.31 6.30 2.22
C LYS A 43 8.69 6.27 1.61
N ARG A 44 9.23 5.08 1.39
CA ARG A 44 10.53 4.85 0.75
C ARG A 44 10.43 3.81 -0.34
N THR A 45 11.16 4.05 -1.44
CA THR A 45 11.37 3.07 -2.50
C THR A 45 12.86 2.78 -2.61
N ILE A 46 13.24 1.52 -2.54
CA ILE A 46 14.63 1.10 -2.44
C ILE A 46 14.89 -0.04 -3.40
N ASN A 47 15.83 0.17 -4.32
CA ASN A 47 16.36 -0.88 -5.15
C ASN A 47 17.57 -1.55 -4.48
N LEU A 48 17.50 -2.86 -4.30
CA LEU A 48 18.60 -3.69 -3.84
C LEU A 48 19.27 -4.36 -5.03
N GLU A 49 20.44 -3.86 -5.42
CA GLU A 49 21.24 -4.51 -6.48
C GLU A 49 21.82 -5.84 -5.99
N ILE A 50 22.17 -5.90 -4.70
CA ILE A 50 22.72 -7.06 -4.02
C ILE A 50 21.77 -7.40 -2.85
N ALA A 51 21.37 -8.66 -2.74
CA ALA A 51 20.56 -9.14 -1.63
C ALA A 51 21.31 -9.01 -0.28
N GLY A 52 20.56 -8.82 0.81
CA GLY A 52 21.09 -8.62 2.16
C GLY A 52 21.58 -7.20 2.47
N THR A 53 21.41 -6.26 1.54
CA THR A 53 21.94 -4.89 1.68
C THR A 53 20.92 -3.87 2.18
N LEU A 54 19.70 -4.27 2.55
CA LEU A 54 18.68 -3.33 3.00
C LEU A 54 19.12 -2.55 4.23
N PHE A 55 19.62 -3.23 5.27
CA PHE A 55 19.98 -2.59 6.53
C PHE A 55 21.01 -1.47 6.33
N SER A 56 22.06 -1.72 5.54
CA SER A 56 23.12 -0.72 5.29
C SER A 56 22.60 0.51 4.54
N LYS A 57 21.55 0.37 3.73
CA LYS A 57 20.91 1.48 3.00
C LYS A 57 20.01 2.35 3.86
N ILE A 58 19.39 1.81 4.92
CA ILE A 58 18.39 2.54 5.73
C ILE A 58 18.74 2.68 7.21
N ASN A 59 19.92 2.23 7.66
CA ASN A 59 20.28 2.17 9.08
C ASN A 59 20.09 3.50 9.85
N THR A 60 20.30 4.65 9.21
CA THR A 60 20.16 5.98 9.83
C THR A 60 18.71 6.44 10.01
N GLU A 61 17.76 5.76 9.38
CA GLU A 61 16.36 6.18 9.28
C GLU A 61 15.36 5.04 9.47
N ILE A 62 15.83 3.85 9.83
CA ILE A 62 15.06 2.61 9.96
C ILE A 62 13.83 2.75 10.88
N ASN A 63 13.89 3.63 11.88
CA ASN A 63 12.79 3.90 12.81
C ASN A 63 11.79 4.94 12.31
N ASN A 64 12.07 5.59 11.17
CA ASN A 64 11.26 6.68 10.64
C ASN A 64 10.49 6.28 9.38
N ILE A 65 10.64 5.06 8.84
CA ILE A 65 9.99 4.58 7.61
C ILE A 65 8.74 3.80 7.98
N SER A 66 7.58 4.23 7.45
CA SER A 66 6.27 3.58 7.69
C SER A 66 5.69 2.84 6.48
N ASP A 67 6.16 3.16 5.27
CA ASP A 67 5.80 2.50 4.01
C ASP A 67 7.10 2.26 3.24
N ILE A 68 7.37 1.00 2.87
CA ILE A 68 8.54 0.64 2.09
C ILE A 68 8.16 -0.14 0.85
N THR A 69 8.74 0.24 -0.27
CA THR A 69 8.73 -0.50 -1.54
C THR A 69 10.14 -0.99 -1.82
N LEU A 70 10.31 -2.30 -1.94
CA LEU A 70 11.56 -2.93 -2.36
C LEU A 70 11.46 -3.40 -3.81
N THR A 71 12.54 -3.18 -4.56
CA THR A 71 12.74 -3.72 -5.91
C THR A 71 14.11 -4.40 -6.00
N GLY A 72 14.29 -5.25 -7.00
CA GLY A 72 15.58 -5.91 -7.25
C GLY A 72 15.75 -7.19 -6.44
N ASN A 73 16.96 -7.44 -5.95
CA ASN A 73 17.35 -8.69 -5.32
C ASN A 73 17.22 -8.59 -3.79
N ILE A 74 16.38 -9.45 -3.19
CA ILE A 74 16.23 -9.56 -1.74
C ILE A 74 16.57 -10.99 -1.28
N ASN A 75 16.92 -11.17 -0.01
CA ASN A 75 17.08 -12.50 0.61
C ASN A 75 16.44 -12.51 2.01
N ASN A 76 16.70 -13.57 2.77
CA ASN A 76 16.22 -13.71 4.14
C ASN A 76 16.72 -12.57 5.06
N GLU A 77 17.94 -12.08 4.90
CA GLU A 77 18.46 -10.98 5.72
C GLU A 77 17.64 -9.69 5.57
N ASP A 78 17.25 -9.33 4.34
CA ASP A 78 16.39 -8.16 4.10
C ASP A 78 14.99 -8.36 4.69
N ILE A 79 14.44 -9.57 4.58
CA ILE A 79 13.14 -9.93 5.18
C ILE A 79 13.19 -9.83 6.71
N ILE A 80 14.30 -10.24 7.34
CA ILE A 80 14.53 -10.08 8.78
C ILE A 80 14.52 -8.60 9.18
N VAL A 81 15.14 -7.73 8.38
CA VAL A 81 15.12 -6.27 8.61
C VAL A 81 13.68 -5.75 8.57
N LEU A 82 12.91 -6.11 7.54
CA LEU A 82 11.50 -5.74 7.42
C LEU A 82 10.68 -6.24 8.62
N ARG A 83 10.83 -7.52 9.01
CA ARG A 83 10.15 -8.10 10.17
C ARG A 83 10.42 -7.29 11.43
N ASN A 84 11.68 -6.95 11.69
CA ASN A 84 12.08 -6.19 12.87
C ASN A 84 11.49 -4.78 12.87
N MET A 85 11.45 -4.10 11.72
CA MET A 85 10.81 -2.79 11.57
C MET A 85 9.29 -2.86 11.79
N VAL A 86 8.65 -3.97 11.45
CA VAL A 86 7.22 -4.12 11.74
C VAL A 86 6.99 -4.42 13.21
N GLN A 87 7.78 -5.32 13.80
CA GLN A 87 7.65 -5.69 15.21
C GLN A 87 7.95 -4.51 16.15
N ASN A 88 8.87 -3.62 15.79
CA ASN A 88 9.16 -2.41 16.56
C ASN A 88 8.12 -1.27 16.35
N GLY A 89 7.23 -1.43 15.37
CA GLY A 89 6.14 -0.48 15.08
C GLY A 89 6.52 0.70 14.20
N SER A 90 7.73 0.76 13.62
CA SER A 90 8.08 1.81 12.67
C SER A 90 7.43 1.58 11.31
N LEU A 91 7.37 0.33 10.86
CA LEU A 91 6.90 -0.06 9.52
C LEU A 91 5.51 -0.70 9.55
N GLU A 92 4.63 -0.24 8.67
CA GLU A 92 3.24 -0.69 8.59
C GLU A 92 2.87 -1.25 7.21
N TYR A 93 3.51 -0.78 6.13
CA TYR A 93 3.22 -1.17 4.75
C TYR A 93 4.48 -1.66 4.05
N VAL A 94 4.38 -2.84 3.44
CA VAL A 94 5.48 -3.47 2.70
C VAL A 94 5.01 -3.78 1.28
N ASP A 95 5.75 -3.31 0.29
CA ASP A 95 5.55 -3.65 -1.12
C ASP A 95 6.84 -4.27 -1.66
N MET A 96 6.78 -5.53 -2.09
CA MET A 96 7.90 -6.24 -2.70
C MET A 96 7.55 -6.75 -4.10
N PHE A 97 6.52 -6.18 -4.76
CA PHE A 97 5.99 -6.69 -6.03
C PHE A 97 7.07 -6.93 -7.10
N ASP A 98 7.99 -5.98 -7.25
CA ASP A 98 9.07 -5.98 -8.25
C ASP A 98 10.43 -6.45 -7.68
N SER A 99 10.37 -7.30 -6.65
CA SER A 99 11.55 -7.96 -6.06
C SER A 99 11.69 -9.41 -6.52
N TYR A 100 12.90 -9.96 -6.40
CA TYR A 100 13.25 -11.36 -6.59
C TYR A 100 13.91 -11.88 -5.30
N ILE A 101 13.36 -12.95 -4.72
CA ILE A 101 13.94 -13.52 -3.49
C ILE A 101 14.98 -14.57 -3.87
N HIS A 102 16.22 -14.38 -3.46
CA HIS A 102 17.27 -15.40 -3.53
C HIS A 102 17.15 -16.34 -2.33
N GLY A 103 17.05 -17.64 -2.59
CA GLY A 103 17.04 -18.68 -1.57
C GLY A 103 18.46 -19.01 -1.11
N GLU A 104 18.72 -18.93 0.20
CA GLU A 104 20.05 -19.20 0.79
C GLU A 104 20.11 -20.65 1.31
N GLY A 105 20.03 -21.61 0.38
CA GLY A 105 19.89 -23.04 0.70
C GLY A 105 18.47 -23.57 0.53
N ASP A 106 17.51 -22.67 0.30
CA ASP A 106 16.14 -22.94 -0.12
C ASP A 106 15.94 -22.59 -1.60
N GLU A 107 14.74 -22.86 -2.13
CA GLU A 107 14.36 -22.42 -3.48
C GLU A 107 14.16 -20.90 -3.56
N ASP A 108 14.54 -20.32 -4.71
CA ASP A 108 14.28 -18.91 -5.00
C ASP A 108 12.78 -18.60 -5.00
N ASN A 109 12.44 -17.34 -4.71
CA ASN A 109 11.07 -16.84 -4.65
C ASN A 109 10.16 -17.55 -3.64
N VAL A 110 10.73 -18.20 -2.64
CA VAL A 110 9.98 -18.68 -1.47
C VAL A 110 10.03 -17.63 -0.37
N ILE A 111 8.88 -17.32 0.24
CA ILE A 111 8.85 -16.55 1.50
C ILE A 111 9.34 -17.47 2.62
N PRO A 112 10.41 -17.14 3.37
CA PRO A 112 10.99 -18.03 4.37
C PRO A 112 10.02 -18.42 5.50
N GLU A 113 10.35 -19.49 6.20
CA GLU A 113 9.70 -19.87 7.47
C GLU A 113 9.75 -18.69 8.46
N GLU A 114 8.62 -18.42 9.12
CA GLU A 114 8.47 -17.34 10.10
C GLU A 114 8.82 -15.91 9.59
N ALA A 115 8.90 -15.70 8.27
CA ALA A 115 9.34 -14.45 7.63
C ALA A 115 8.77 -13.18 8.27
N PHE A 116 7.46 -13.15 8.54
CA PHE A 116 6.74 -12.06 9.20
C PHE A 116 6.02 -12.52 10.48
N LYS A 117 6.47 -13.59 11.14
CA LYS A 117 5.84 -14.05 12.39
C LYS A 117 5.79 -12.93 13.44
N ASN A 118 4.66 -12.80 14.13
CA ASN A 118 4.37 -11.77 15.13
C ASN A 118 4.43 -10.31 14.62
N CYS A 119 4.31 -10.07 13.32
CA CYS A 119 4.25 -8.73 12.74
C CYS A 119 2.87 -8.05 12.94
N THR A 120 2.49 -7.79 14.19
CA THR A 120 1.15 -7.27 14.56
C THR A 120 0.85 -5.84 14.10
N ASN A 121 1.89 -5.05 13.78
CA ASN A 121 1.75 -3.70 13.24
C ASN A 121 1.64 -3.68 11.69
N LEU A 122 1.76 -4.84 11.03
CA LEU A 122 1.66 -4.93 9.57
C LEU A 122 0.22 -4.65 9.14
N LYS A 123 0.00 -3.58 8.38
CA LYS A 123 -1.32 -3.22 7.83
C LYS A 123 -1.52 -3.78 6.42
N SER A 124 -0.46 -3.85 5.61
CA SER A 124 -0.50 -4.42 4.27
C SER A 124 0.85 -4.96 3.84
N ILE A 125 0.83 -6.06 3.09
CA ILE A 125 2.00 -6.60 2.41
C ILE A 125 1.65 -7.01 0.98
N ILE A 126 2.47 -6.60 0.02
CA ILE A 126 2.43 -7.07 -1.37
C ILE A 126 3.65 -7.96 -1.58
N LEU A 127 3.40 -9.22 -1.93
CA LEU A 127 4.46 -10.21 -2.18
C LEU A 127 5.10 -10.00 -3.57
N PRO A 128 6.35 -10.46 -3.76
CA PRO A 128 6.96 -10.56 -5.09
C PRO A 128 6.06 -11.24 -6.11
N GLN A 129 6.04 -10.72 -7.33
CA GLN A 129 5.20 -11.26 -8.40
C GLN A 129 5.47 -12.74 -8.68
N LYS A 130 6.72 -13.18 -8.45
CA LYS A 130 7.19 -14.54 -8.74
C LYS A 130 7.14 -15.47 -7.52
N THR A 131 6.53 -15.08 -6.40
CA THR A 131 6.47 -15.93 -5.19
C THR A 131 5.90 -17.32 -5.52
N LEU A 132 6.68 -18.36 -5.22
CA LEU A 132 6.35 -19.77 -5.50
C LEU A 132 5.68 -20.45 -4.31
N ALA A 133 6.11 -20.14 -3.09
CA ALA A 133 5.59 -20.75 -1.88
C ALA A 133 5.71 -19.83 -0.67
N LEU A 134 4.94 -20.17 0.37
CA LEU A 134 5.02 -19.56 1.69
C LEU A 134 5.59 -20.58 2.68
N GLY A 135 6.64 -20.21 3.40
CA GLY A 135 7.21 -21.00 4.48
C GLY A 135 6.25 -21.17 5.64
N TYR A 136 6.51 -22.21 6.44
CA TYR A 136 5.75 -22.52 7.65
C TYR A 136 5.67 -21.29 8.56
N GLU A 137 4.47 -21.02 9.10
CA GLU A 137 4.21 -19.87 9.99
C GLU A 137 4.67 -18.48 9.49
N SER A 138 4.92 -18.31 8.20
CA SER A 138 5.44 -17.07 7.60
C SER A 138 4.63 -15.80 7.95
N PHE A 139 3.33 -15.93 8.22
CA PHE A 139 2.44 -14.84 8.66
C PHE A 139 1.71 -15.12 9.98
N SER A 140 2.24 -16.03 10.79
CA SER A 140 1.64 -16.37 12.08
C SER A 140 1.58 -15.14 12.98
N TYR A 141 0.42 -14.86 13.56
CA TYR A 141 0.16 -13.71 14.44
C TYR A 141 0.37 -12.30 13.81
N CYS A 142 0.43 -12.13 12.48
CA CYS A 142 0.47 -10.78 11.88
C CYS A 142 -0.84 -10.00 12.05
N ILE A 143 -1.97 -10.70 11.92
CA ILE A 143 -3.31 -10.09 11.84
C ILE A 143 -4.14 -10.41 13.08
N TYR A 144 -3.63 -10.05 14.27
CA TYR A 144 -4.40 -10.25 15.50
C TYR A 144 -5.33 -9.10 15.87
N ASN A 145 -5.48 -8.04 15.05
CA ASN A 145 -6.31 -6.90 15.43
C ASN A 145 -7.00 -6.16 14.28
N HIS A 146 -7.86 -6.85 13.53
CA HIS A 146 -9.12 -6.23 13.16
C HIS A 146 -10.23 -7.26 13.28
N ARG A 147 -11.09 -7.06 14.28
CA ARG A 147 -12.40 -7.71 14.46
C ARG A 147 -12.91 -8.33 13.17
N THR A 148 -13.29 -9.60 13.28
CA THR A 148 -14.42 -10.18 12.56
C THR A 148 -15.56 -9.15 12.46
N THR A 149 -15.66 -8.47 11.32
CA THR A 149 -16.88 -7.79 10.91
C THR A 149 -17.21 -8.30 9.52
N LYS A 150 -18.14 -9.26 9.49
CA LYS A 150 -18.90 -9.63 8.29
C LYS A 150 -19.36 -8.35 7.58
N THR A 151 -18.97 -8.15 6.33
CA THR A 151 -19.88 -7.57 5.34
C THR A 151 -19.72 -8.33 4.01
N ASN A 152 -20.85 -8.81 3.52
CA ASN A 152 -21.04 -9.36 2.19
C ASN A 152 -20.47 -8.42 1.11
N GLN A 153 -19.56 -8.91 0.26
CA GLN A 153 -19.76 -8.94 -1.20
C GLN A 153 -18.67 -9.76 -1.93
N LYS A 154 -19.08 -10.98 -2.31
CA LYS A 154 -18.91 -11.59 -3.64
C LYS A 154 -17.50 -11.67 -4.24
N TYR A 155 -16.74 -12.70 -3.85
CA TYR A 155 -15.94 -13.51 -4.79
C TYR A 155 -15.97 -14.99 -4.35
N PRO A 156 -16.00 -15.94 -5.30
CA PRO A 156 -16.25 -17.35 -5.01
C PRO A 156 -15.06 -17.98 -4.29
N SER A 157 -15.38 -18.80 -3.31
CA SER A 157 -14.46 -19.69 -2.60
C SER A 157 -13.55 -20.45 -3.55
N VAL A 158 -12.24 -20.37 -3.32
CA VAL A 158 -11.29 -21.36 -3.86
C VAL A 158 -11.28 -22.52 -2.88
N ASN A 159 -11.74 -23.68 -3.35
CA ASN A 159 -11.50 -24.96 -2.68
C ASN A 159 -10.01 -25.27 -2.78
N LEU A 160 -9.35 -25.42 -1.63
CA LEU A 160 -8.32 -26.41 -1.38
C LEU A 160 -8.68 -27.11 -0.06
#